data_AF-A0A923Y5K1-F1
#
_entry.id   AF-A0A923Y5K1-F1
#
_cell.length_a   1.000
_cell.length_b   1.000
_cell.length_c   1.000
_cell.angle_alpha   90.00
_cell.angle_beta   90.00
_cell.angle_gamma   90.00
#
_symmetry.space_group_name_H-M   'P 1'
#
loop_
_entity.id
_entity.type
_entity.pdbx_description
1 polymer ?
#
loop_
_entity_poly.entity_id
_entity_poly.type
_entity_poly.pdbx_seq_one_letter_code
_entity_poly.pdbx_strand_id
1 'polypeptide(L)' 'GMIDAGAAAKLDRYIGYYGPYYNSHDTLDEDLDVQEEVRNVARSVVSAVVELRAGRLSQPDKKIKWPRPK' A
#
# COMPACT_ATOMS: atom_id res chain seq x y z
N GLY A 1 7.57 -20.95 -4.16
CA GLY A 1 7.35 -20.33 -2.84
C GLY A 1 6.72 -18.96 -3.01
N MET A 2 6.38 -18.27 -1.92
CA MET A 2 5.94 -16.87 -1.95
C MET A 2 7.15 -15.94 -2.16
N ILE A 3 6.95 -14.82 -2.86
CA ILE A 3 7.99 -13.82 -3.15
C ILE A 3 7.50 -12.48 -2.62
N ASP A 4 8.38 -11.75 -1.92
CA ASP A 4 8.09 -10.41 -1.42
C ASP A 4 7.98 -9.41 -2.59
N ALA A 5 6.93 -8.58 -2.57
CA ALA A 5 6.66 -7.59 -3.61
C ALA A 5 7.14 -6.17 -3.23
N GLY A 6 7.96 -6.03 -2.18
CA GLY A 6 8.49 -4.76 -1.69
C GLY A 6 7.81 -4.30 -0.41
N ALA A 7 8.42 -3.31 0.26
CA ALA A 7 7.88 -2.73 1.49
C ALA A 7 6.51 -2.08 1.25
N ALA A 8 6.32 -1.44 0.10
CA ALA A 8 5.05 -0.85 -0.29
C ALA A 8 3.92 -1.88 -0.53
N ALA A 9 4.23 -3.17 -0.62
CA ALA A 9 3.22 -4.23 -0.73
C ALA A 9 2.60 -4.64 0.62
N LYS A 10 3.04 -4.02 1.73
CA LYS A 10 2.57 -4.28 3.08
C LYS A 10 1.96 -2.99 3.62
N LEU A 11 0.77 -3.10 4.18
CA LEU A 11 0.06 -1.97 4.78
C LEU A 11 -0.37 -2.34 6.19
N ASP A 12 -0.01 -1.50 7.14
CA ASP A 12 -0.44 -1.58 8.53
C ASP A 12 -0.74 -0.16 9.01
N ARG A 13 -2.00 0.11 9.36
CA ARG A 13 -2.50 1.44 9.71
C ARG A 13 -3.62 1.35 10.74
N TYR A 14 -3.50 2.19 11.76
CA TYR A 14 -4.63 2.56 12.59
C TYR A 14 -5.24 3.86 12.07
N ILE A 15 -6.56 3.89 11.91
CA ILE A 15 -7.32 5.03 11.42
C ILE A 15 -8.29 5.41 12.52
N GLY A 16 -8.27 6.67 12.95
CA GLY A 16 -9.16 7.15 14.01
C GLY A 16 -9.08 6.35 15.32
N TYR A 17 -7.90 5.81 15.68
CA TYR A 17 -7.74 4.82 16.76
C TYR A 17 -8.37 5.21 18.11
N TYR A 18 -8.32 6.49 18.47
CA TYR A 18 -8.91 7.02 19.69
C TYR A 18 -10.24 7.77 19.43
N GLY A 19 -10.73 7.77 18.19
CA GLY A 19 -11.95 8.43 17.78
C GLY A 19 -13.21 7.64 18.18
N PRO A 20 -14.37 8.30 18.23
CA PRO A 20 -15.61 7.62 18.52
C PRO A 20 -16.00 6.70 17.37
N TYR A 21 -16.59 5.54 17.69
CA TYR A 21 -16.91 4.55 16.68
C TYR A 21 -17.96 5.04 15.64
N TYR A 22 -18.90 5.89 16.06
CA TYR A 22 -20.05 6.27 15.24
C TYR A 22 -19.68 6.99 13.92
N ASN A 23 -18.50 7.62 13.83
CA ASN A 23 -17.99 8.29 12.63
C ASN A 23 -16.68 7.69 12.11
N SER A 24 -16.36 6.45 12.52
CA SER A 24 -15.13 5.77 12.12
C SER A 24 -15.06 5.49 10.62
N HIS A 25 -16.21 5.19 10.00
CA HIS A 25 -16.31 5.02 8.55
C HIS A 25 -16.05 6.32 7.80
N ASP A 26 -16.65 7.43 8.23
CA ASP A 26 -16.39 8.74 7.63
C ASP A 26 -14.91 9.11 7.74
N THR A 27 -14.28 8.82 8.89
CA THR A 27 -12.84 9.04 9.09
C THR A 27 -11.98 8.22 8.10
N LEU A 28 -12.38 6.98 7.79
CA LEU A 28 -11.72 6.15 6.78
C LEU A 28 -11.94 6.70 5.36
N ASP A 29 -13.16 7.14 5.05
CA ASP A 29 -13.52 7.64 3.73
C ASP A 29 -12.84 8.97 3.39
N GLU A 30 -12.57 9.79 4.41
CA GLU A 30 -11.85 11.05 4.27
C GLU A 30 -10.32 10.89 4.21
N ASP A 31 -9.77 9.74 4.65
CA ASP A 31 -8.32 9.48 4.65
C ASP A 31 -7.81 9.08 3.24
N LEU A 32 -7.55 10.11 2.42
CA LEU A 32 -7.02 9.96 1.06
C LEU A 32 -5.63 9.31 1.04
N ASP A 33 -4.84 9.46 2.09
CA ASP A 33 -3.50 8.90 2.16
C ASP A 33 -3.56 7.38 2.35
N VAL A 34 -4.48 6.83 3.16
CA VAL A 34 -4.72 5.38 3.26
C VAL A 34 -5.19 4.83 1.92
N GLN A 35 -6.09 5.53 1.24
CA GLN A 35 -6.55 5.11 -0.09
C GLN A 35 -5.39 5.03 -1.09
N GLU A 36 -4.47 5.99 -1.08
CA GLU A 36 -3.30 5.97 -1.93
C GLU A 36 -2.28 4.89 -1.52
N GLU A 37 -2.15 4.58 -0.22
CA GLU A 37 -1.34 3.46 0.26
C GLU A 37 -1.88 2.11 -0.22
N VAL A 38 -3.20 1.91 -0.21
CA VAL A 38 -3.83 0.70 -0.79
C VAL A 38 -3.52 0.60 -2.28
N ARG A 39 -3.59 1.71 -3.02
CA ARG A 39 -3.18 1.72 -4.45
C ARG A 39 -1.70 1.39 -4.62
N ASN A 40 -0.84 1.88 -3.73
CA ASN A 40 0.58 1.56 -3.74
C ASN A 40 0.85 0.07 -3.50
N VAL A 41 0.15 -0.57 -2.56
CA VAL A 41 0.20 -2.03 -2.38
C VAL A 41 -0.13 -2.74 -3.67
N ALA A 42 -1.24 -2.38 -4.32
CA ALA A 42 -1.66 -2.99 -5.57
C ALA A 42 -0.60 -2.79 -6.68
N ARG A 43 -0.07 -1.57 -6.84
CA ARG A 43 0.98 -1.27 -7.82
C ARG A 43 2.24 -2.10 -7.58
N SER A 44 2.64 -2.28 -6.33
CA SER A 44 3.81 -3.07 -5.93
C SER A 44 3.66 -4.54 -6.32
N VAL A 45 2.51 -5.13 -5.98
CA VAL A 45 2.21 -6.54 -6.30
C VAL A 45 2.12 -6.75 -7.81
N VAL A 46 1.44 -5.86 -8.54
CA VAL A 46 1.33 -5.95 -10.00
C VAL A 46 2.71 -5.83 -10.66
N SER A 47 3.54 -4.87 -10.23
CA SER A 47 4.91 -4.72 -10.71
C SER A 47 5.73 -5.99 -10.50
N ALA A 48 5.65 -6.57 -9.30
CA ALA A 48 6.36 -7.80 -8.96
C ALA A 48 5.94 -8.97 -9.88
N VAL A 49 4.63 -9.14 -10.09
CA VAL A 49 4.10 -10.21 -10.97
C VAL A 49 4.55 -10.00 -12.42
N VAL A 50 4.51 -8.77 -12.93
CA VAL A 50 4.92 -8.45 -14.31
C VAL A 50 6.41 -8.73 -14.51
N GLU A 51 7.26 -8.26 -13.60
CA GLU A 51 8.72 -8.47 -13.71
C GLU A 51 9.12 -9.92 -13.49
N LEU A 52 8.46 -10.61 -12.56
CA LEU A 52 8.67 -12.04 -12.31
C LEU A 52 8.34 -12.87 -13.55
N ARG A 53 7.19 -12.63 -14.20
CA ARG A 53 6.79 -13.32 -15.43
C ARG A 53 7.73 -13.05 -16.60
N ALA A 54 8.41 -11.91 -16.59
CA ALA A 54 9.41 -11.55 -17.58
C ALA A 54 10.84 -11.99 -17.21
N GLY A 55 11.03 -12.74 -16.11
CA GLY A 55 12.33 -13.24 -15.68
C GLY A 55 13.32 -12.14 -15.25
N ARG A 56 12.81 -10.95 -14.89
CA ARG A 56 13.62 -9.76 -14.61
C ARG A 56 13.25 -9.08 -13.29
N LEU A 57 12.80 -9.89 -12.32
CA LEU A 57 12.35 -9.40 -11.02
C LEU A 57 13.40 -8.47 -10.40
N SER A 58 13.00 -7.23 -10.13
CA SER A 58 13.81 -6.21 -9.47
C SER A 58 13.16 -5.80 -8.14
N GLN A 59 13.44 -4.60 -7.64
CA GLN A 59 12.70 -4.03 -6.51
C GLN A 59 11.36 -3.46 -7.00
N PRO A 60 10.21 -4.12 -6.75
CA PRO A 60 8.96 -3.78 -7.44
C PRO A 60 8.36 -2.45 -7.01
N ASP A 61 8.69 -1.98 -5.80
CA ASP A 61 8.22 -0.72 -5.20
C ASP A 61 9.17 0.47 -5.41
N LYS A 62 10.27 0.31 -6.15
CA LYS A 62 11.30 1.37 -6.29
C LYS A 62 10.77 2.73 -6.76
N LYS A 63 9.67 2.74 -7.53
CA LYS A 63 9.05 3.95 -8.10
C LYS A 63 7.83 4.45 -7.32
N ILE A 64 7.46 3.78 -6.24
CA ILE A 64 6.30 4.16 -5.43
C ILE A 64 6.62 5.42 -4.64
N LYS A 65 5.67 6.36 -4.65
CA LYS A 65 5.69 7.56 -3.83
C LYS A 65 4.81 7.33 -2.62
N TRP A 66 5.38 7.52 -1.44
CA TRP A 66 4.65 7.43 -0.18
C TRP A 66 3.80 8.70 -0.01
N PRO A 67 2.48 8.57 0.24
CA PRO A 67 1.61 9.74 0.39
C PRO A 67 1.91 10.49 1.69
N ARG A 68 2.31 9.75 2.73
CA ARG A 68 2.73 10.32 4.02
C ARG A 68 4.24 10.61 4.05
N PRO A 69 4.66 11.72 4.68
CA PRO A 69 6.07 11.95 5.00
C PRO A 69 6.65 10.83 5.86
N LYS A 70 7.98 10.65 5.76
CA LYS A 70 8.73 9.65 6.52
C LYS A 70 9.00 10.10 7.94
#